data_AF-A0AA96U9N9-F1
#
_entry.id   AF-A0AA96U9N9-F1
#
_cell.length_a   1.000
_cell.length_b   1.000
_cell.length_c   1.000
_cell.angle_alpha   90.00
_cell.angle_beta   90.00
_cell.angle_gamma   90.00
#
_symmetry.space_group_name_H-M   'P 1'
#
loop_
_entity.id
_entity.type
_entity.pdbx_description
1 polymer ?
#
loop_
_entity_poly.entity_id
_entity_poly.type
_entity_poly.pdbx_seq_one_letter_code
_entity_poly.pdbx_strand_id
1 'polypeptide(L)'
;MIEDLSRLAERARPVLLGLARIVVSLLFACHGAAALFGVLGGAHGKAPAFGEWPGWWAALIQLVGGALVLLGIAVRPAAVVCAGSMAYAYFSVHQEHALWPIQNGGEPAAMFCWAFLLIAAAGPGSLALGGLLRRRTRVARPATA
;
A
#
# COMPACT_ATOMS: atom_id res chain seq x y z
N MET A 1 -28.47 -19.94 6.48
CA MET A 1 -27.09 -19.93 7.05
C MET A 1 -26.02 -19.56 6.02
N ILE A 2 -25.71 -20.40 5.01
CA ILE A 2 -24.66 -20.06 4.00
C ILE A 2 -25.02 -18.81 3.19
N GLU A 3 -26.30 -18.68 2.81
CA GLU A 3 -26.79 -17.54 2.04
C GLU A 3 -26.90 -16.24 2.87
N ASP A 4 -27.12 -16.36 4.17
CA ASP A 4 -27.10 -15.20 5.07
C ASP A 4 -25.65 -14.68 5.26
N LEU A 5 -24.70 -15.61 5.34
CA LEU A 5 -23.27 -15.29 5.44
C LEU A 5 -22.75 -14.60 4.18
N SER A 6 -23.16 -15.06 2.98
CA SER A 6 -22.77 -14.42 1.72
C SER A 6 -23.34 -13.01 1.59
N ARG A 7 -24.61 -12.81 1.97
CA ARG A 7 -25.24 -11.48 1.99
C ARG A 7 -24.57 -10.52 2.97
N LEU A 8 -24.16 -11.00 4.14
CA LEU A 8 -23.40 -10.20 5.10
C LEU A 8 -22.01 -9.83 4.56
N ALA A 9 -21.31 -10.78 3.94
CA ALA A 9 -20.00 -10.55 3.33
C ALA A 9 -20.06 -9.50 2.22
N GLU A 10 -21.05 -9.57 1.32
CA GLU A 10 -21.23 -8.57 0.25
C GLU A 10 -21.52 -7.17 0.80
N ARG A 11 -22.32 -7.06 1.85
CA ARG A 11 -22.59 -5.78 2.53
C ARG A 11 -21.34 -5.20 3.21
N ALA A 12 -20.52 -6.06 3.82
CA ALA A 12 -19.31 -5.65 4.51
C ALA A 12 -18.13 -5.37 3.55
N ARG A 13 -18.16 -5.92 2.32
CA ARG A 13 -17.07 -5.87 1.35
C ARG A 13 -16.45 -4.47 1.14
N PRO A 14 -17.23 -3.38 0.95
CA PRO A 14 -16.64 -2.05 0.76
C PRO A 14 -15.89 -1.50 1.99
N VAL A 15 -16.28 -1.94 3.18
CA VAL A 15 -15.64 -1.56 4.46
C VAL A 15 -14.40 -2.42 4.67
N LEU A 16 -14.51 -3.74 4.47
CA LEU A 16 -13.39 -4.68 4.61
C LEU A 16 -12.23 -4.32 3.66
N LEU A 17 -12.53 -4.00 2.39
CA LEU A 17 -11.53 -3.51 1.45
C LEU A 17 -10.88 -2.20 1.92
N GLY A 18 -11.67 -1.29 2.50
CA GLY A 18 -11.18 -0.05 3.06
C GLY A 18 -10.25 -0.26 4.26
N LEU A 19 -10.61 -1.16 5.18
CA LEU A 19 -9.80 -1.51 6.34
C LEU A 19 -8.51 -2.23 5.93
N ALA A 20 -8.59 -3.20 5.02
CA ALA A 20 -7.41 -3.89 4.49
C ALA A 20 -6.43 -2.91 3.84
N ARG A 21 -6.93 -2.00 3.01
CA ARG A 21 -6.13 -0.91 2.43
C ARG A 21 -5.45 -0.09 3.52
N ILE A 22 -6.19 0.34 4.55
CA ILE A 22 -5.65 1.16 5.64
C ILE A 22 -4.53 0.44 6.37
N VAL A 23 -4.77 -0.81 6.82
CA VAL A 23 -3.80 -1.58 7.60
C VAL A 23 -2.53 -1.85 6.79
N VAL A 24 -2.67 -2.38 5.56
CA VAL A 24 -1.52 -2.67 4.69
C VAL A 24 -0.69 -1.41 4.44
N SER A 25 -1.35 -0.30 4.11
CA SER A 25 -0.66 0.95 3.77
C SER A 25 -0.02 1.63 4.98
N LEU A 26 -0.63 1.50 6.16
CA LEU A 26 -0.07 2.00 7.42
C LEU A 26 1.23 1.26 7.75
N LEU A 27 1.20 -0.07 7.74
CA LEU A 27 2.39 -0.89 8.03
C LEU A 27 3.52 -0.59 7.04
N PHE A 28 3.19 -0.46 5.76
CA PHE A 28 4.15 -0.08 4.73
C PHE A 28 4.77 1.30 4.98
N ALA A 29 3.95 2.30 5.33
CA ALA A 29 4.44 3.63 5.68
C ALA A 29 5.31 3.63 6.94
N CYS A 30 4.99 2.79 7.94
CA CYS A 30 5.81 2.60 9.13
C CYS A 30 7.22 2.09 8.80
N HIS A 31 7.37 1.15 7.86
CA HIS A 31 8.70 0.70 7.41
C HIS A 31 9.50 1.84 6.78
N GLY A 32 8.87 2.66 5.93
CA GLY A 32 9.50 3.84 5.35
C GLY A 32 9.92 4.88 6.40
N ALA A 33 9.05 5.16 7.38
CA ALA A 33 9.35 6.06 8.49
C ALA A 33 10.52 5.54 9.35
N ALA A 34 10.50 4.25 9.67
CA ALA A 34 11.55 3.62 10.46
C ALA A 34 12.92 3.68 9.77
N ALA A 35 12.95 3.45 8.45
CA ALA A 35 14.16 3.51 7.65
C ALA A 35 14.69 4.94 7.41
N LEU A 36 13.82 5.93 7.17
CA LEU A 36 14.23 7.31 6.88
C LEU A 36 14.52 8.15 8.13
N PHE A 37 13.84 7.88 9.25
CA PHE A 37 13.89 8.75 10.43
C PHE A 37 14.37 8.05 11.70
N GLY A 38 14.64 6.74 11.65
CA GLY A 38 15.10 5.98 12.83
C GLY A 38 14.04 5.85 13.94
N VAL A 39 12.76 6.05 13.60
CA VAL A 39 11.62 5.92 14.52
C VAL A 39 11.08 4.48 14.54
N LEU A 40 10.15 4.17 15.45
CA LEU A 40 9.46 2.87 15.50
C LEU A 40 10.39 1.64 15.64
N GLY A 41 11.56 1.81 16.26
CA GLY A 41 12.59 0.77 16.40
C GLY A 41 13.68 0.80 15.32
N GLY A 42 13.59 1.69 14.34
CA GLY A 42 14.61 1.92 13.32
C GLY A 42 14.53 0.97 12.12
N ALA A 43 15.47 1.15 11.19
CA ALA A 43 15.58 0.31 10.01
C ALA A 43 15.81 -1.16 10.38
N HIS A 44 15.25 -2.08 9.60
CA HIS A 44 15.66 -3.48 9.66
C HIS A 44 17.03 -3.59 8.99
N GLY A 45 18.08 -3.54 9.78
CA GLY A 45 19.46 -3.47 9.31
C GLY A 45 19.98 -2.02 9.26
N LYS A 46 20.87 -1.74 8.30
CA LYS A 46 21.49 -0.42 8.16
C LYS A 46 20.48 0.59 7.59
N ALA A 47 20.32 1.73 8.27
CA ALA A 47 19.57 2.85 7.71
C ALA A 47 20.26 3.36 6.43
N PRO A 48 19.52 3.54 5.32
CA PRO A 48 20.12 3.98 4.06
C PRO A 48 20.54 5.45 4.16
N ALA A 49 21.70 5.78 3.59
CA ALA A 49 22.11 7.16 3.41
C ALA A 49 21.18 7.88 2.41
N PHE A 50 21.17 9.22 2.44
CA PHE A 50 20.36 10.01 1.53
C PHE A 50 20.68 9.68 0.06
N GLY A 51 19.65 9.29 -0.71
CA GLY A 51 19.77 8.93 -2.12
C GLY A 51 20.42 7.57 -2.40
N GLU A 52 20.75 6.77 -1.38
CA GLU A 52 21.38 5.46 -1.53
C GLU A 52 20.48 4.48 -2.28
N TRP A 53 21.00 3.89 -3.35
CA TRP A 53 20.30 2.86 -4.12
C TRP A 53 20.55 1.46 -3.53
N PRO A 54 19.52 0.59 -3.39
CA PRO A 54 18.09 0.87 -3.60
C PRO A 54 17.39 1.39 -2.32
N GLY A 55 18.05 1.32 -1.17
CA GLY A 55 17.42 1.41 0.16
C GLY A 55 16.68 2.72 0.44
N TRP A 56 17.25 3.87 0.08
CA TRP A 56 16.63 5.17 0.36
C TRP A 56 15.35 5.38 -0.44
N TRP A 57 15.37 5.00 -1.73
CA TRP A 57 14.21 5.07 -2.62
C TRP A 57 13.11 4.10 -2.20
N ALA A 58 13.48 2.88 -1.80
CA ALA A 58 12.53 1.93 -1.24
C ALA A 58 11.83 2.50 0.01
N ALA A 59 12.58 3.12 0.93
CA ALA A 59 12.03 3.72 2.13
C ALA A 59 11.13 4.93 1.84
N LEU A 60 11.51 5.77 0.87
CA LEU A 60 10.70 6.90 0.41
C LEU A 60 9.38 6.45 -0.23
N ILE A 61 9.42 5.43 -1.10
CA ILE A 61 8.21 4.85 -1.70
C ILE A 61 7.32 4.24 -0.62
N GLN A 62 7.91 3.53 0.34
CA GLN A 62 7.18 2.97 1.47
C GLN A 62 6.41 4.03 2.25
N LEU A 63 7.07 5.12 2.61
CA LEU A 63 6.46 6.21 3.36
C LEU A 63 5.41 6.96 2.52
N VAL A 64 5.80 7.51 1.37
CA VAL A 64 4.95 8.40 0.57
C VAL A 64 3.85 7.62 -0.14
N GLY A 65 4.19 6.51 -0.79
CA GLY A 65 3.24 5.64 -1.45
C GLY A 65 2.27 5.01 -0.45
N GLY A 66 2.80 4.50 0.68
CA GLY A 66 1.98 4.04 1.80
C GLY A 66 1.00 5.12 2.29
N ALA A 67 1.46 6.35 2.52
CA ALA A 67 0.59 7.45 2.94
C ALA A 67 -0.50 7.80 1.90
N LEU A 68 -0.17 7.86 0.61
CA LEU A 68 -1.15 8.13 -0.45
C LEU A 68 -2.24 7.06 -0.49
N VAL A 69 -1.82 5.78 -0.47
CA VAL A 69 -2.75 4.65 -0.48
C VAL A 69 -3.55 4.61 0.81
N LEU A 70 -2.97 4.90 1.99
CA LEU A 70 -3.61 5.00 3.30
C LEU A 70 -4.71 6.07 3.34
N LEU A 71 -4.44 7.25 2.80
CA LEU A 71 -5.40 8.36 2.75
C LEU A 71 -6.47 8.17 1.67
N GLY A 72 -6.25 7.25 0.73
CA GLY A 72 -7.20 6.99 -0.33
C GLY A 72 -7.09 8.02 -1.46
N ILE A 73 -5.89 8.57 -1.65
CA ILE A 73 -5.55 9.56 -2.67
C ILE A 73 -4.73 8.86 -3.76
N ALA A 74 -5.14 8.98 -5.02
CA ALA A 74 -4.45 8.34 -6.15
C ALA A 74 -4.16 6.84 -5.93
N VAL A 75 -5.10 6.11 -5.29
CA VAL A 75 -4.90 4.74 -4.80
C VAL A 75 -4.34 3.81 -5.86
N ARG A 76 -4.89 3.83 -7.08
CA ARG A 76 -4.46 2.91 -8.15
C ARG A 76 -3.01 3.14 -8.57
N PRO A 77 -2.61 4.33 -9.04
CA PRO A 77 -1.22 4.54 -9.44
C PRO A 77 -0.25 4.41 -8.27
N ALA A 78 -0.59 4.90 -7.07
CA ALA A 78 0.29 4.77 -5.90
C ALA A 78 0.49 3.30 -5.50
N ALA A 79 -0.56 2.48 -5.52
CA ALA A 79 -0.46 1.05 -5.22
C ALA A 79 0.35 0.29 -6.28
N VAL A 80 0.23 0.63 -7.57
CA VAL A 80 1.08 0.02 -8.62
C VAL A 80 2.56 0.32 -8.38
N VAL A 81 2.90 1.55 -8.00
CA VAL A 81 4.29 1.91 -7.65
C VAL A 81 4.77 1.15 -6.41
N CYS A 82 3.95 1.08 -5.36
CA CYS A 82 4.30 0.32 -4.15
C CYS A 82 4.53 -1.17 -4.49
N ALA A 83 3.63 -1.77 -5.28
CA ALA A 83 3.77 -3.15 -5.73
C ALA A 83 5.06 -3.36 -6.54
N GLY A 84 5.34 -2.49 -7.51
CA GLY A 84 6.55 -2.54 -8.33
C GLY A 84 7.83 -2.44 -7.50
N SER A 85 7.86 -1.57 -6.49
CA SER A 85 9.02 -1.45 -5.59
C SER A 85 9.29 -2.73 -4.80
N MET A 86 8.23 -3.45 -4.38
CA MET A 86 8.36 -4.70 -3.64
C MET A 86 8.68 -5.89 -4.55
N ALA A 87 8.18 -5.89 -5.78
CA ALA A 87 8.63 -6.83 -6.81
C ALA A 87 10.14 -6.65 -7.06
N TYR A 88 10.60 -5.40 -7.25
CA TYR A 88 12.03 -5.11 -7.41
C TYR A 88 12.85 -5.60 -6.22
N ALA A 89 12.40 -5.32 -4.99
CA ALA A 89 13.07 -5.79 -3.78
C ALA A 89 13.16 -7.32 -3.75
N TYR A 90 12.09 -8.04 -4.12
CA TYR A 90 12.11 -9.50 -4.15
C TYR A 90 13.14 -10.04 -5.15
N PHE A 91 13.09 -9.60 -6.41
CA PHE A 91 13.93 -10.15 -7.47
C PHE A 91 15.38 -9.67 -7.43
N SER A 92 15.63 -8.44 -6.96
CA SER A 92 16.97 -7.83 -7.00
C SER A 92 17.70 -7.81 -5.65
N VAL A 93 17.02 -8.12 -4.55
CA VAL A 93 17.64 -8.14 -3.20
C VAL A 93 17.46 -9.52 -2.57
N HIS A 94 16.23 -10.02 -2.47
CA HIS A 94 15.97 -11.26 -1.75
C HIS A 94 16.35 -12.52 -2.54
N GLN A 95 16.05 -12.58 -3.85
CA GLN A 95 16.33 -13.78 -4.64
C GLN A 95 17.82 -14.10 -4.80
N GLU A 96 18.71 -13.15 -4.55
CA GLU A 96 20.16 -13.41 -4.50
C GLU A 96 20.54 -14.40 -3.37
N HIS A 97 19.72 -14.48 -2.32
CA HIS A 97 19.99 -15.33 -1.16
C HIS A 97 19.37 -16.73 -1.25
N ALA A 98 18.17 -16.87 -1.84
CA ALA A 98 17.52 -18.15 -2.15
C ALA A 98 16.31 -17.93 -3.08
N LEU A 99 15.82 -18.98 -3.75
CA LEU A 99 14.66 -18.88 -4.65
C LEU A 99 13.35 -18.58 -3.90
N TRP A 100 13.13 -19.25 -2.76
CA TRP A 100 11.86 -19.23 -2.04
C TRP A 100 11.82 -18.11 -0.99
N PRO A 101 10.71 -17.36 -0.87
CA PRO A 101 10.60 -16.24 0.07
C PRO A 101 10.92 -16.63 1.52
N ILE A 102 10.46 -17.81 1.93
CA ILE A 102 10.64 -18.36 3.29
C ILE A 102 12.10 -18.65 3.63
N GLN A 103 12.97 -18.74 2.63
CA GLN A 103 14.40 -19.03 2.79
C GLN A 103 15.28 -17.77 2.66
N ASN A 104 14.76 -16.68 2.09
CA ASN A 104 15.54 -15.47 1.77
C ASN A 104 15.05 -14.19 2.48
N GLY A 105 14.06 -14.31 3.38
CA GLY A 105 13.47 -13.18 4.09
C GLY A 105 12.61 -12.26 3.20
N GLY A 106 12.29 -12.68 1.98
CA GLY A 106 11.51 -11.93 0.99
C GLY A 106 9.99 -12.12 1.10
N GLU A 107 9.51 -12.87 2.10
CA GLU A 107 8.08 -13.03 2.37
C GLU A 107 7.34 -11.68 2.50
N PRO A 108 7.84 -10.69 3.26
CA PRO A 108 7.19 -9.38 3.34
C PRO A 108 7.14 -8.67 1.99
N ALA A 109 8.20 -8.73 1.19
CA ALA A 109 8.24 -8.13 -0.15
C ALA A 109 7.18 -8.76 -1.07
N ALA A 110 7.09 -10.09 -1.10
CA ALA A 110 6.05 -10.78 -1.87
C ALA A 110 4.63 -10.42 -1.39
N MET A 111 4.41 -10.41 -0.07
CA MET A 111 3.10 -10.11 0.52
C MET A 111 2.65 -8.68 0.26
N PHE A 112 3.53 -7.67 0.46
CA PHE A 112 3.20 -6.29 0.14
C PHE A 112 2.97 -6.09 -1.36
N CYS A 113 3.78 -6.72 -2.22
CA CYS A 113 3.59 -6.66 -3.67
C CYS A 113 2.17 -7.08 -4.06
N TRP A 114 1.76 -8.29 -3.65
CA TRP A 114 0.43 -8.81 -3.97
C TRP A 114 -0.70 -8.04 -3.28
N ALA A 115 -0.51 -7.60 -2.03
CA ALA A 115 -1.51 -6.78 -1.34
C ALA A 115 -1.77 -5.46 -2.08
N PHE A 116 -0.72 -4.78 -2.55
CA PHE A 116 -0.89 -3.55 -3.32
C PHE A 116 -1.46 -3.79 -4.72
N LEU A 117 -1.14 -4.91 -5.39
CA LEU A 117 -1.81 -5.28 -6.65
C LEU A 117 -3.31 -5.51 -6.45
N LEU A 118 -3.70 -6.20 -5.36
CA LEU A 118 -5.10 -6.39 -5.01
C LEU A 118 -5.80 -5.06 -4.72
N ILE A 119 -5.14 -4.14 -4.00
CA ILE A 119 -5.66 -2.78 -3.74
C ILE A 119 -5.79 -1.99 -5.05
N ALA A 120 -4.83 -2.08 -5.97
CA ALA A 120 -4.88 -1.42 -7.26
C ALA A 120 -6.07 -1.91 -8.12
N ALA A 121 -6.29 -3.22 -8.13
CA ALA A 121 -7.39 -3.86 -8.84
C ALA A 121 -8.75 -3.51 -8.21
N ALA A 122 -8.91 -3.73 -6.91
CA ALA A 122 -10.15 -3.49 -6.17
C ALA A 122 -10.51 -1.99 -6.12
N GLY A 123 -9.51 -1.12 -6.10
CA GLY A 123 -9.67 0.33 -6.05
C GLY A 123 -9.83 0.88 -4.62
N PRO A 124 -10.21 2.18 -4.50
CA PRO A 124 -10.09 2.93 -3.25
C PRO A 124 -10.97 2.47 -2.08
N GLY A 125 -12.09 1.79 -2.34
CA GLY A 125 -13.07 1.41 -1.31
C GLY A 125 -13.87 2.59 -0.75
N SER A 126 -14.76 2.30 0.21
CA SER A 126 -15.71 3.29 0.77
C SER A 126 -15.08 4.31 1.73
N LEU A 127 -13.91 3.98 2.31
CA LEU A 127 -13.21 4.78 3.32
C LEU A 127 -12.11 5.69 2.74
N ALA A 128 -12.17 6.01 1.44
CA ALA A 128 -11.15 6.81 0.76
C ALA A 128 -11.50 8.31 0.71
N LEU A 129 -10.56 9.17 1.11
CA LEU A 129 -10.77 10.62 1.10
C LEU A 129 -10.90 11.20 -0.32
N GLY A 130 -10.25 10.58 -1.32
CA GLY A 130 -10.37 10.99 -2.73
C GLY A 130 -11.81 10.94 -3.28
N GLY A 131 -12.65 10.04 -2.76
CA GLY A 131 -14.06 9.95 -3.15
C GLY A 131 -14.89 11.14 -2.67
N LEU A 132 -14.59 11.66 -1.48
CA LEU A 132 -15.28 12.82 -0.88
C LEU A 132 -14.96 14.12 -1.64
N LEU A 133 -13.69 14.29 -2.05
CA LEU A 133 -13.23 15.44 -2.83
C LEU A 133 -13.90 15.51 -4.20
N ARG A 134 -14.04 14.36 -4.88
CA ARG A 134 -14.68 14.28 -6.20
C ARG A 134 -16.21 14.43 -6.15
N ARG A 135 -16.84 14.13 -5.01
CA ARG A 135 -18.28 14.37 -4.81
C ARG A 135 -18.56 15.86 -4.62
N ARG A 136 -17.69 16.60 -3.93
CA ARG A 136 -17.82 18.04 -3.69
C ARG A 136 -17.71 18.88 -4.97
N THR A 137 -16.82 18.51 -5.89
CA THR A 137 -16.65 19.20 -7.18
C THR A 137 -17.82 18.98 -8.14
N ARG A 138 -18.53 17.84 -8.04
CA ARG A 138 -19.72 17.57 -8.87
C ARG A 138 -20.94 18.38 -8.46
N VAL A 139 -21.09 18.67 -7.16
CA VAL A 139 -22.18 19.51 -6.63
C VAL A 139 -21.95 21.00 -6.95
N ALA A 140 -20.70 21.41 -7.15
CA ALA A 140 -20.32 22.79 -7.39
C ALA A 140 -20.40 23.27 -8.86
N ARG A 141 -20.77 22.41 -9.83
CA ARG A 141 -21.12 22.88 -11.19
C ARG A 141 -22.60 23.27 -11.20
N PRO A 142 -22.97 24.57 -11.33
CA PRO A 142 -24.34 24.94 -11.61
C PRO A 142 -24.74 24.30 -12.93
N ALA A 143 -25.97 23.78 -13.01
CA ALA A 143 -26.58 23.42 -14.27
C ALA A 143 -26.71 24.72 -15.10
N THR A 144 -25.79 24.94 -16.03
CA THR A 144 -25.97 25.95 -17.08
C THR A 144 -27.09 25.45 -17.98
N ALA A 145 -28.25 26.11 -17.86
CA ALA A 145 -29.36 26.02 -18.80
C ALA A 145 -28.99 26.64 -20.15
#